data_AF-A0A832V1E5-F1
#
_entry.id   AF-A0A832V1E5-F1
#
_cell.length_a   1.000
_cell.length_b   1.000
_cell.length_c   1.000
_cell.angle_alpha   90.00
_cell.angle_beta   90.00
_cell.angle_gamma   90.00
#
_symmetry.space_group_name_H-M   'P 1'
#
loop_
_entity.id
_entity.type
_entity.pdbx_description
1 polymer ?
#
loop_
_entity_poly.entity_id
_entity_poly.type
_entity_poly.pdbx_seq_one_letter_code
_entity_poly.pdbx_strand_id
1 'polypeptide(L)'
;MKLLISLLLLSAILISGCIQPQQNGTAGATEPGKELTTTISPARDLTGIWEGPAQWRNNVGNPACSYEGRLRLNFQQNGNNLAGTMQATITKNNQLIADVPCSQPGTFPPAAGVGTVSSSSFKFIVGVIEYSGTFTSDLMQGTFESCPNQVCNDGSGAVGAIGSFSLMR
;
A
#
# COMPACT_ATOMS: atom_id res chain seq x y z
N MET A 1 -61.53 -22.46 -16.41
CA MET A 1 -61.23 -23.91 -16.50
C MET A 1 -59.76 -24.10 -16.13
N LYS A 2 -59.50 -24.74 -14.97
CA LYS A 2 -58.29 -25.49 -14.51
C LYS A 2 -56.88 -24.90 -14.79
N LEU A 3 -56.13 -24.38 -13.79
CA LEU A 3 -55.13 -25.07 -12.92
C LEU A 3 -54.14 -25.96 -13.72
N LEU A 4 -52.80 -25.83 -13.68
CA LEU A 4 -51.83 -26.03 -12.56
C LEU A 4 -50.40 -25.95 -13.20
N ILE A 5 -49.37 -25.24 -12.71
CA ILE A 5 -48.25 -25.65 -11.81
C ILE A 5 -47.13 -24.59 -12.00
N SER A 6 -46.81 -23.77 -11.00
CA SER A 6 -45.61 -23.84 -10.13
C SER A 6 -44.25 -23.97 -10.85
N LEU A 7 -43.47 -22.87 -10.89
CA LEU A 7 -42.02 -22.93 -10.71
C LEU A 7 -41.51 -21.59 -10.13
N LEU A 8 -41.21 -21.61 -8.83
CA LEU A 8 -40.29 -20.65 -8.22
C LEU A 8 -38.90 -20.85 -8.86
N LEU A 9 -38.21 -19.76 -9.16
CA LEU A 9 -36.77 -19.64 -8.96
C LEU A 9 -36.36 -18.17 -8.90
N LEU A 10 -36.20 -17.69 -7.66
CA LEU A 10 -35.23 -16.65 -7.32
C LEU A 10 -33.83 -17.17 -7.68
N SER A 11 -33.12 -16.45 -8.55
CA SER A 11 -31.67 -16.57 -8.70
C SER A 11 -31.16 -15.30 -9.39
N ALA A 12 -30.05 -14.69 -9.04
CA ALA A 12 -29.23 -14.70 -7.84
C ALA A 12 -28.52 -13.35 -7.90
N ILE A 13 -28.45 -12.65 -6.76
CA ILE A 13 -27.62 -11.46 -6.62
C ILE A 13 -26.18 -11.94 -6.81
N LEU A 14 -25.54 -11.63 -7.94
CA LEU A 14 -24.09 -11.80 -8.09
C LEU A 14 -23.41 -10.68 -7.32
N ILE A 15 -23.26 -10.92 -6.01
CA ILE A 15 -22.20 -10.33 -5.21
C ILE A 15 -20.91 -10.89 -5.82
N SER A 16 -20.20 -10.07 -6.62
CA SER A 16 -18.83 -10.38 -7.05
C SER A 16 -17.92 -10.21 -5.84
N GLY A 17 -18.00 -11.18 -4.93
CA GLY A 17 -17.09 -11.35 -3.82
C GLY A 17 -15.83 -12.04 -4.31
N CYS A 18 -14.69 -11.53 -3.85
CA CYS A 18 -13.43 -12.27 -3.85
C CYS A 18 -13.67 -13.66 -3.25
N ILE A 19 -13.33 -14.72 -3.99
CA ILE A 19 -13.45 -16.10 -3.51
C ILE A 19 -12.28 -16.37 -2.56
N GLN A 20 -12.56 -16.47 -1.26
CA GLN A 20 -11.67 -17.14 -0.30
C GLN A 20 -11.94 -18.66 -0.32
N PRO A 21 -10.91 -19.50 -0.20
CA PRO A 21 -11.11 -20.94 -0.04
C PRO A 21 -11.70 -21.28 1.33
N GLN A 22 -12.75 -22.09 1.32
CA GLN A 22 -13.55 -22.52 2.47
C GLN A 22 -12.92 -23.74 3.17
N GLN A 23 -12.78 -23.68 4.51
CA GLN A 23 -12.37 -24.77 5.40
C GLN A 23 -13.42 -25.89 5.47
N ASN A 24 -13.00 -27.13 5.79
CA ASN A 24 -13.90 -28.18 6.25
C ASN A 24 -13.26 -29.13 7.29
N GLY A 25 -13.93 -29.30 8.44
CA GLY A 25 -13.80 -30.35 9.48
C GLY A 25 -12.63 -30.20 10.48
N THR A 26 -12.72 -30.48 11.79
CA THR A 26 -13.75 -31.09 12.66
C THR A 26 -13.38 -30.77 14.13
N ALA A 27 -14.35 -30.77 15.05
CA ALA A 27 -14.20 -30.41 16.47
C ALA A 27 -13.29 -31.37 17.27
N GLY A 28 -12.46 -30.79 18.15
CA GLY A 28 -11.67 -31.51 19.16
C GLY A 28 -11.05 -30.55 20.18
N ALA A 29 -11.46 -30.71 21.45
CA ALA A 29 -10.87 -30.26 22.72
C ALA A 29 -10.07 -28.95 22.81
N THR A 30 -10.59 -28.05 23.64
CA THR A 30 -10.01 -26.80 24.15
C THR A 30 -8.60 -26.96 24.73
N GLU A 31 -7.61 -26.39 24.06
CA GLU A 31 -6.50 -25.72 24.74
C GLU A 31 -6.76 -24.21 24.62
N PRO A 32 -6.55 -23.39 25.67
CA PRO A 32 -6.56 -21.94 25.52
C PRO A 32 -5.35 -21.59 24.66
N GLY A 33 -5.58 -21.53 23.35
CA GLY A 33 -4.63 -21.07 22.36
C GLY A 33 -4.31 -19.63 22.67
N LYS A 34 -3.23 -19.48 23.44
CA LYS A 34 -2.43 -18.28 23.67
C LYS A 34 -2.83 -17.18 22.69
N GLU A 35 -3.72 -16.30 23.16
CA GLU A 35 -3.96 -15.01 22.53
C GLU A 35 -2.58 -14.43 22.25
N LEU A 36 -2.30 -14.08 20.99
CA LEU A 36 -1.10 -13.33 20.64
C LEU A 36 -1.25 -11.91 21.22
N THR A 37 -1.27 -11.79 22.55
CA THR A 37 -0.94 -10.58 23.28
C THR A 37 0.58 -10.39 23.20
N THR A 38 1.11 -10.26 21.99
CA THR A 38 2.52 -9.97 21.77
C THR A 38 2.68 -8.48 21.56
N THR A 39 2.77 -7.81 22.71
CA THR A 39 3.46 -6.54 22.94
C THR A 39 2.75 -5.28 22.46
N ILE A 40 1.77 -4.83 23.25
CA ILE A 40 1.35 -3.42 23.29
C ILE A 40 2.48 -2.61 23.96
N SER A 41 3.61 -2.46 23.28
CA SER A 41 4.41 -1.25 23.49
C SER A 41 3.66 -0.17 22.71
N PRO A 42 3.30 0.98 23.32
CA PRO A 42 2.52 1.99 22.62
C PRO A 42 3.21 2.32 21.31
N ALA A 43 2.44 2.33 20.22
CA ALA A 43 2.97 2.73 18.93
C ALA A 43 3.70 4.07 19.10
N ARG A 44 4.93 4.14 18.59
CA ARG A 44 5.66 5.40 18.65
C ARG A 44 4.87 6.44 17.87
N ASP A 45 4.85 7.66 18.37
CA ASP A 45 4.16 8.75 17.69
C ASP A 45 4.95 9.20 16.45
N LEU A 46 4.36 8.97 15.28
CA LEU A 46 4.86 9.43 13.98
C LEU A 46 4.16 10.71 13.50
N THR A 47 3.27 11.30 14.29
CA THR A 47 2.53 12.51 13.92
C THR A 47 3.46 13.64 13.51
N GLY A 48 3.12 14.33 12.43
CA GLY A 48 3.89 15.44 11.89
C GLY A 48 4.49 15.16 10.52
N ILE A 49 5.42 16.02 10.13
CA ILE A 49 6.04 16.00 8.80
C ILE A 49 7.34 15.20 8.86
N TRP A 50 7.50 14.29 7.90
CA TRP A 50 8.72 13.54 7.63
C TRP A 50 9.14 13.83 6.20
N GLU A 51 10.36 14.29 6.00
CA GLU A 51 10.84 14.65 4.68
C GLU A 51 12.28 14.20 4.46
N GLY A 52 12.59 13.74 3.27
CA GLY A 52 13.96 13.35 2.95
C GLY A 52 14.09 12.73 1.57
N PRO A 53 15.31 12.28 1.23
CA PRO A 53 15.60 11.70 -0.07
C PRO A 53 14.84 10.39 -0.31
N ALA A 54 14.53 10.16 -1.58
CA ALA A 54 14.04 8.88 -2.08
C ALA A 54 14.60 8.60 -3.47
N GLN A 55 14.69 7.33 -3.81
CA GLN A 55 15.05 6.84 -5.13
C GLN A 55 14.05 5.79 -5.57
N TRP A 56 13.63 5.84 -6.83
CA TRP A 56 12.66 4.88 -7.34
C TRP A 56 12.78 4.66 -8.83
N ARG A 57 12.14 3.59 -9.29
CA ARG A 57 11.99 3.24 -10.70
C ARG A 57 10.51 3.03 -10.98
N ASN A 58 10.09 3.31 -12.22
CA ASN A 58 8.80 2.83 -12.69
C ASN A 58 8.96 1.38 -13.18
N ASN A 59 7.97 0.52 -12.95
CA ASN A 59 7.91 -0.88 -13.36
C ASN A 59 8.98 -1.81 -12.73
N VAL A 60 8.53 -2.88 -12.06
CA VAL A 60 9.41 -3.84 -11.37
C VAL A 60 10.13 -4.78 -12.35
N GLY A 61 9.58 -5.04 -13.54
CA GLY A 61 10.13 -6.01 -14.50
C GLY A 61 11.06 -5.41 -15.56
N ASN A 62 10.74 -4.22 -16.08
CA ASN A 62 11.55 -3.53 -17.09
C ASN A 62 11.40 -2.02 -16.91
N PRO A 63 12.24 -1.39 -16.07
CA PRO A 63 12.07 0.01 -15.74
C PRO A 63 12.46 0.90 -16.90
N ALA A 64 11.52 1.77 -17.32
CA ALA A 64 11.78 2.75 -18.35
C ALA A 64 12.58 3.96 -17.82
N CYS A 65 12.47 4.23 -16.52
CA CYS A 65 13.01 5.41 -15.87
C CYS A 65 13.48 5.10 -14.46
N SER A 66 14.57 5.74 -14.07
CA SER A 66 14.97 5.88 -12.66
C SER A 66 14.84 7.33 -12.24
N TYR A 67 14.46 7.54 -10.99
CA TYR A 67 14.20 8.85 -10.40
C TYR A 67 14.98 8.98 -9.09
N GLU A 68 15.48 10.18 -8.86
CA GLU A 68 15.98 10.65 -7.57
C GLU A 68 15.13 11.86 -7.17
N GLY A 69 14.84 11.99 -5.88
CA GLY A 69 13.95 13.03 -5.43
C GLY A 69 13.78 13.10 -3.92
N ARG A 70 12.72 13.77 -3.51
CA ARG A 70 12.30 13.88 -2.11
C ARG A 70 10.89 13.31 -1.94
N LEU A 71 10.66 12.66 -0.81
CA LEU A 71 9.33 12.35 -0.32
C LEU A 71 9.05 13.18 0.92
N ARG A 72 7.79 13.59 1.03
CA ARG A 72 7.23 14.24 2.21
C ARG A 72 5.99 13.47 2.64
N LEU A 73 6.01 12.95 3.86
CA LEU A 73 4.88 12.34 4.52
C LEU A 73 4.39 13.27 5.61
N ASN A 74 3.08 13.48 5.71
CA ASN A 74 2.48 14.24 6.80
C ASN A 74 1.44 13.36 7.48
N PHE A 75 1.74 12.92 8.71
CA PHE A 75 0.92 11.95 9.43
C PHE A 75 0.10 12.57 10.55
N GLN A 76 -1.08 12.01 10.73
CA GLN A 76 -1.92 12.09 11.92
C GLN A 76 -2.11 10.68 12.45
N GLN A 77 -1.80 10.47 13.73
CA GLN A 77 -1.87 9.16 14.36
C GLN A 77 -2.99 9.08 15.39
N ASN A 78 -3.73 7.97 15.41
CA ASN A 78 -4.67 7.63 16.45
C ASN A 78 -4.46 6.17 16.90
N GLY A 79 -3.77 5.99 18.02
CA GLY A 79 -3.29 4.69 18.46
C GLY A 79 -2.33 4.10 17.44
N ASN A 80 -2.67 2.93 16.90
CA ASN A 80 -1.87 2.24 15.88
C ASN A 80 -2.28 2.61 14.45
N ASN A 81 -3.27 3.49 14.26
CA ASN A 81 -3.74 3.90 12.93
C ASN A 81 -3.05 5.17 12.49
N LEU A 82 -2.64 5.23 11.22
CA LEU A 82 -2.10 6.40 10.56
C LEU A 82 -3.08 6.88 9.49
N ALA A 83 -3.30 8.19 9.43
CA ALA A 83 -3.86 8.89 8.28
C ALA A 83 -2.88 9.97 7.85
N GLY A 84 -2.89 10.38 6.58
CA GLY A 84 -1.95 11.41 6.16
C GLY A 84 -1.92 11.67 4.67
N THR A 85 -0.88 12.40 4.25
CA THR A 85 -0.61 12.68 2.84
C THR A 85 0.83 12.34 2.48
N MET A 86 1.03 11.89 1.25
CA MET A 86 2.34 11.73 0.62
C MET A 86 2.49 12.72 -0.54
N GLN A 87 3.63 13.39 -0.61
CA GLN A 87 4.02 14.22 -1.74
C GLN A 87 5.42 13.80 -2.21
N ALA A 88 5.56 13.62 -3.52
CA ALA A 88 6.83 13.34 -4.16
C ALA A 88 7.31 14.57 -4.95
N THR A 89 8.62 14.80 -4.92
CA THR A 89 9.29 15.76 -5.80
C THR A 89 10.41 15.05 -6.55
N ILE A 90 10.34 15.00 -7.87
CA ILE A 90 11.43 14.52 -8.72
C ILE A 90 12.45 15.65 -8.85
N THR A 91 13.69 15.40 -8.46
CA THR A 91 14.81 16.34 -8.69
C THR A 91 15.62 15.95 -9.90
N LYS A 92 15.70 14.65 -10.20
CA LYS A 92 16.42 14.10 -11.34
C LYS A 92 15.70 12.87 -11.87
N ASN A 93 15.67 12.75 -13.18
CA ASN A 93 15.27 11.51 -13.86
C ASN A 93 16.43 11.03 -14.74
N ASN A 94 16.44 9.74 -15.02
CA ASN A 94 17.31 9.14 -16.02
C ASN A 94 16.50 8.14 -16.82
N GLN A 95 16.50 8.33 -18.14
CA GLN A 95 15.77 7.50 -19.07
C GLN A 95 16.58 6.24 -19.36
N LEU A 96 15.98 5.09 -19.11
CA LEU A 96 16.59 3.77 -19.30
C LEU A 96 16.16 3.13 -20.62
N ILE A 97 15.00 3.52 -21.16
CA ILE A 97 14.46 3.06 -22.46
C ILE A 97 14.17 4.29 -23.33
N ALA A 98 14.79 4.39 -24.50
CA ALA A 98 14.80 5.58 -25.37
C ALA A 98 13.42 6.06 -25.84
N ASP A 99 12.44 5.15 -25.97
CA ASP A 99 11.11 5.48 -26.52
C ASP A 99 10.03 5.71 -25.44
N VAL A 100 10.40 5.63 -24.16
CA VAL A 100 9.47 5.86 -23.04
C VAL A 100 9.93 7.08 -22.25
N PRO A 101 9.25 8.23 -22.39
CA PRO A 101 9.67 9.46 -21.73
C PRO A 101 9.46 9.39 -20.21
N CYS A 102 10.44 9.88 -19.46
CA CYS A 102 10.32 10.00 -18.02
C CYS A 102 9.46 11.19 -17.60
N SER A 103 8.82 11.06 -16.44
CA SER A 103 8.18 12.19 -15.78
C SER A 103 9.21 13.28 -15.52
N GLN A 104 8.88 14.53 -15.84
CA GLN A 104 9.78 15.66 -15.69
C GLN A 104 10.04 15.97 -14.20
N PRO A 105 11.19 16.58 -13.87
CA PRO A 105 11.41 17.12 -12.54
C PRO A 105 10.29 18.07 -12.12
N GLY A 106 9.88 17.99 -10.86
CA GLY A 106 8.74 18.72 -10.36
C GLY A 106 8.09 18.05 -9.15
N THR A 107 7.17 18.79 -8.53
CA THR A 107 6.44 18.36 -7.35
C THR A 107 5.03 17.91 -7.73
N PHE A 108 4.67 16.70 -7.33
CA PHE A 108 3.32 16.18 -7.51
C PHE A 108 2.37 16.71 -6.43
N PRO A 109 1.06 16.82 -6.71
CA PRO A 109 0.07 17.12 -5.69
C PRO A 109 0.12 16.09 -4.54
N PRO A 110 -0.11 16.50 -3.29
CA PRO A 110 -0.22 15.56 -2.18
C PRO A 110 -1.36 14.57 -2.40
N ALA A 111 -1.10 13.30 -2.15
CA ALA A 111 -2.09 12.22 -2.22
C ALA A 111 -2.37 11.68 -0.81
N ALA A 112 -3.65 11.52 -0.47
CA ALA A 112 -4.07 10.99 0.82
C ALA A 112 -3.79 9.49 0.93
N GLY A 113 -3.49 9.04 2.15
CA GLY A 113 -3.26 7.64 2.46
C GLY A 113 -3.66 7.28 3.88
N VAL A 114 -3.67 5.97 4.12
CA VAL A 114 -3.98 5.36 5.42
C VAL A 114 -2.98 4.27 5.73
N GLY A 115 -2.78 3.98 7.01
CA GLY A 115 -1.76 3.02 7.41
C GLY A 115 -1.87 2.57 8.85
N THR A 116 -0.87 1.80 9.25
CA THR A 116 -0.72 1.27 10.59
C THR A 116 0.71 1.46 11.07
N VAL A 117 0.87 1.64 12.38
CA VAL A 117 2.16 1.82 13.06
C VAL A 117 2.24 0.92 14.28
N SER A 118 3.43 0.39 14.52
CA SER A 118 3.79 -0.41 15.70
C SER A 118 4.82 0.35 16.55
N SER A 119 5.55 -0.35 17.42
CA SER A 119 6.64 0.26 18.20
C SER A 119 7.87 0.64 17.39
N SER A 120 8.09 -0.01 16.23
CA SER A 120 9.32 0.15 15.43
C SER A 120 9.13 0.06 13.92
N SER A 121 7.92 -0.24 13.45
CA SER A 121 7.61 -0.39 12.03
C SER A 121 6.31 0.28 11.65
N PHE A 122 6.17 0.65 10.37
CA PHE A 122 4.95 1.21 9.82
C PHE A 122 4.64 0.62 8.45
N LYS A 123 3.37 0.76 8.08
CA LYS A 123 2.85 0.50 6.74
C LYS A 123 1.89 1.63 6.40
N PHE A 124 2.01 2.20 5.21
CA PHE A 124 1.17 3.31 4.76
C PHE A 124 0.85 3.14 3.28
N ILE A 125 -0.43 3.23 2.92
CA ILE A 125 -0.92 2.97 1.57
C ILE A 125 -1.46 4.27 0.99
N VAL A 126 -0.95 4.65 -0.19
CA VAL A 126 -1.38 5.83 -0.95
C VAL A 126 -1.80 5.36 -2.33
N GLY A 127 -3.10 5.34 -2.60
CA GLY A 127 -3.64 4.73 -3.79
C GLY A 127 -3.24 3.25 -3.89
N VAL A 128 -2.37 2.92 -4.84
CA VAL A 128 -1.88 1.56 -5.11
C VAL A 128 -0.44 1.30 -4.62
N ILE A 129 0.20 2.31 -4.02
CA ILE A 129 1.57 2.23 -3.53
C ILE A 129 1.56 1.95 -2.04
N GLU A 130 2.24 0.88 -1.64
CA GLU A 130 2.48 0.54 -0.25
C GLU A 130 3.88 1.01 0.15
N TYR A 131 3.94 1.84 1.17
CA TYR A 131 5.15 2.24 1.87
C TYR A 131 5.28 1.38 3.12
N SER A 132 6.43 0.77 3.33
CA SER A 132 6.73 -0.02 4.52
C SER A 132 8.13 0.28 5.00
N GLY A 133 8.32 0.30 6.31
CA GLY A 133 9.63 0.67 6.86
C GLY A 133 9.71 0.60 8.37
N THR A 134 10.86 1.06 8.87
CA THR A 134 11.19 1.18 10.28
C THR A 134 11.53 2.63 10.63
N PHE A 135 11.55 2.94 11.93
CA PHE A 135 11.84 4.30 12.38
C PHE A 135 12.48 4.36 13.77
N THR A 136 13.11 5.50 14.04
CA THR A 136 13.51 6.00 15.35
C THR A 136 12.69 7.27 15.69
N SER A 137 13.18 8.18 16.54
CA SER A 137 12.53 9.49 16.79
C SER A 137 12.64 10.42 15.59
N ASP A 138 13.77 10.35 14.91
CA ASP A 138 14.21 11.41 14.01
C ASP A 138 14.49 10.87 12.60
N LEU A 139 14.40 9.55 12.42
CA LEU A 139 14.70 8.88 11.16
C LEU A 139 13.66 7.82 10.84
N MET A 140 13.11 7.88 9.64
CA MET A 140 12.22 6.86 9.07
C MET A 140 12.84 6.35 7.77
N GLN A 141 12.95 5.03 7.63
CA GLN A 141 13.56 4.41 6.46
C GLN A 141 12.74 3.22 6.00
N GLY A 142 12.72 2.99 4.69
CA GLY A 142 11.93 1.91 4.16
C GLY A 142 11.92 1.84 2.65
N THR A 143 11.00 1.03 2.16
CA THR A 143 10.76 0.78 0.75
C THR A 143 9.32 1.06 0.41
N PHE A 144 9.07 1.28 -0.86
CA PHE A 144 7.72 1.30 -1.38
C PHE A 144 7.65 0.54 -2.67
N GLU A 145 6.52 -0.10 -2.88
CA GLU A 145 6.22 -0.80 -4.11
C GLU A 145 4.73 -0.66 -4.44
N SER A 146 4.41 -0.66 -5.73
CA SER A 146 3.03 -0.83 -6.16
C SER A 146 2.66 -2.30 -6.04
N CYS A 147 1.47 -2.60 -5.51
CA CYS A 147 1.09 -3.98 -5.23
C CYS A 147 1.20 -4.89 -6.48
N PRO A 148 1.72 -6.13 -6.35
CA PRO A 148 2.26 -6.93 -7.46
C PRO A 148 1.27 -7.46 -8.52
N ASN A 149 -0.01 -7.07 -8.50
CA ASN A 149 -1.06 -7.71 -9.32
C ASN A 149 -1.81 -6.76 -10.25
N GLN A 150 -1.23 -5.60 -10.62
CA GLN A 150 -1.92 -4.68 -11.52
C GLN A 150 -1.36 -4.72 -12.94
N VAL A 151 -2.28 -4.90 -13.90
CA VAL A 151 -2.09 -4.72 -15.33
C VAL A 151 -2.99 -3.53 -15.71
N CYS A 152 -2.44 -2.50 -16.32
CA CYS A 152 -3.18 -1.37 -16.88
C CYS A 152 -4.22 -1.85 -17.91
N ASN A 153 -5.24 -1.03 -18.18
CA ASN A 153 -6.33 -1.35 -19.11
C ASN A 153 -5.88 -1.66 -20.55
N ASP A 154 -4.64 -1.31 -20.90
CA ASP A 154 -3.99 -1.59 -22.19
C ASP A 154 -3.18 -2.90 -22.19
N GLY A 155 -3.23 -3.70 -21.11
CA GLY A 155 -2.47 -4.93 -20.97
C GLY A 155 -1.01 -4.72 -20.54
N SER A 156 -0.55 -3.49 -20.33
CA SER A 156 0.78 -3.24 -19.78
C SER A 156 0.78 -3.53 -18.27
N GLY A 157 1.83 -4.19 -17.74
CA GLY A 157 2.00 -4.28 -16.29
C GLY A 157 1.96 -2.87 -15.70
N ALA A 158 1.23 -2.68 -14.59
CA ALA A 158 0.94 -1.36 -14.06
C ALA A 158 2.19 -0.48 -13.99
N VAL A 159 2.00 0.81 -14.23
CA VAL A 159 2.97 1.88 -13.97
C VAL A 159 3.21 1.97 -12.46
N GLY A 160 3.77 0.91 -11.90
CA GLY A 160 4.10 0.81 -10.50
C GLY A 160 5.39 1.53 -10.23
N ALA A 161 5.55 2.09 -9.04
CA ALA A 161 6.83 2.58 -8.56
C ALA A 161 7.40 1.56 -7.56
N ILE A 162 8.69 1.26 -7.67
CA ILE A 162 9.45 0.57 -6.62
C ILE A 162 10.63 1.44 -6.21
N GLY A 163 10.84 1.60 -4.92
CA GLY A 163 11.88 2.50 -4.42
C GLY A 163 12.18 2.35 -2.95
N SER A 164 13.10 3.19 -2.50
CA SER A 164 13.50 3.33 -1.10
C SER A 164 13.53 4.79 -0.69
N PHE A 165 13.44 5.02 0.61
CA PHE A 165 13.47 6.37 1.19
C PHE A 165 14.17 6.40 2.54
N SER A 166 14.62 7.61 2.89
CA SER A 166 15.09 7.95 4.23
C SER A 166 14.59 9.35 4.56
N LEU A 167 13.69 9.47 5.53
CA LEU A 167 13.00 10.70 5.91
C LEU A 167 13.39 11.11 7.32
N MET A 168 13.51 12.41 7.54
CA MET A 168 13.81 12.99 8.84
C MET A 168 12.67 13.92 9.28
N ARG A 169 12.53 14.06 10.59
CA ARG A 169 11.55 14.95 11.23
C ARG A 169 12.15 16.32 11.54
#